data_AF-A0A7V4G1H8-F1
#
_entry.id   AF-A0A7V4G1H8-F1
#
_cell.length_a   1.000
_cell.length_b   1.000
_cell.length_c   1.000
_cell.angle_alpha   90.00
_cell.angle_beta   90.00
_cell.angle_gamma   90.00
#
_symmetry.space_group_name_H-M   'P 1'
#
loop_
_entity.id
_entity.type
_entity.pdbx_description
1 polymer ?
#
loop_
_entity_poly.entity_id
_entity_poly.type
_entity_poly.pdbx_seq_one_letter_code
_entity_poly.pdbx_strand_id
1 'polypeptide(L)'
;MERPRNTESFTASGRTLEDAFFLEKDRLLVERRVQLERMQRNKEALAEVSGIKDPAVLEQLVRLDVRPETLAALALVPLIEVIWADGKVDDKEREVVLDHAKKQGITVGSITHDLLERWLKQRPEETLMEAWHHYVRAMCDRLDEAGRKNLKDELLRNVRAAAEASGGFFGLRAISKQEKAVIEKLESSFSDG
;
A
#
# COMPACT_ATOMS: atom_id res chain seq x y z
N MET A 1 7.74 -70.70 -31.41
CA MET A 1 8.52 -70.26 -30.22
C MET A 1 9.11 -68.90 -30.55
N GLU A 2 8.39 -67.84 -30.16
CA GLU A 2 8.61 -67.00 -28.95
C GLU A 2 9.48 -65.78 -29.30
N ARG A 3 8.82 -64.71 -29.77
CA ARG A 3 8.42 -63.48 -29.05
C ARG A 3 9.55 -62.43 -28.97
N PRO A 4 9.49 -61.37 -29.79
CA PRO A 4 10.49 -60.29 -29.80
C PRO A 4 10.15 -59.12 -28.87
N ARG A 5 11.19 -58.37 -28.47
CA ARG A 5 11.22 -56.88 -28.36
C ARG A 5 10.42 -56.13 -27.27
N ASN A 6 10.01 -56.74 -26.16
CA ASN A 6 9.17 -56.02 -25.17
C ASN A 6 9.94 -55.17 -24.12
N THR A 7 11.23 -55.41 -23.88
CA THR A 7 11.97 -54.74 -22.79
C THR A 7 12.53 -53.37 -23.16
N GLU A 8 12.94 -53.16 -24.41
CA GLU A 8 13.48 -51.87 -24.89
C GLU A 8 12.37 -50.81 -25.06
N SER A 9 11.17 -51.22 -25.45
CA SER A 9 10.02 -50.31 -25.62
C SER A 9 9.51 -49.77 -24.28
N PHE A 10 9.58 -50.55 -23.20
CA PHE A 10 9.13 -50.12 -21.88
C PHE A 10 10.10 -49.12 -21.24
N THR A 11 11.41 -49.33 -21.44
CA THR A 11 12.47 -48.45 -20.91
C THR A 11 12.57 -47.13 -21.67
N ALA A 12 12.38 -47.11 -22.99
CA ALA A 12 12.31 -45.89 -23.78
C ALA A 12 11.06 -45.04 -23.46
N SER A 13 9.91 -45.68 -23.31
CA SER A 13 8.66 -45.01 -22.91
C SER A 13 8.72 -44.47 -21.48
N GLY A 14 9.37 -45.20 -20.56
CA GLY A 14 9.62 -44.75 -19.19
C GLY A 14 10.50 -43.50 -19.13
N ARG A 15 11.60 -43.47 -19.89
CA ARG A 15 12.47 -42.28 -20.00
C ARG A 15 11.75 -41.08 -20.58
N THR A 16 10.94 -41.29 -21.62
CA THR A 16 10.15 -40.21 -22.24
C THR A 16 9.15 -39.61 -21.25
N LEU A 17 8.54 -40.45 -20.40
CA LEU A 17 7.62 -40.00 -19.36
C LEU A 17 8.35 -39.27 -18.22
N GLU A 18 9.51 -39.78 -17.79
CA GLU A 18 10.36 -39.13 -16.80
C GLU A 18 10.83 -37.76 -17.28
N ASP A 19 11.32 -37.65 -18.51
CA ASP A 19 11.75 -36.39 -19.12
C ASP A 19 10.60 -35.37 -19.20
N ALA A 20 9.41 -35.82 -19.61
CA ALA A 20 8.22 -34.96 -19.64
C ALA A 20 7.81 -34.49 -18.24
N PHE A 21 7.92 -35.37 -17.22
CA PHE A 21 7.66 -35.02 -15.83
C PHE A 21 8.68 -34.01 -15.29
N PHE A 22 9.97 -34.19 -15.55
CA PHE A 22 11.02 -33.25 -15.13
C PHE A 22 10.84 -31.89 -15.81
N LEU A 23 10.55 -31.86 -17.12
CA LEU A 23 10.29 -30.62 -17.85
C LEU A 23 9.10 -29.85 -17.26
N GLU A 24 8.01 -30.53 -16.91
CA GLU A 24 6.85 -29.91 -16.28
C GLU A 24 7.16 -29.36 -14.88
N LYS A 25 7.95 -30.11 -14.09
CA LYS A 25 8.41 -29.64 -12.77
C LYS A 25 9.32 -28.42 -12.88
N ASP A 26 10.24 -28.41 -13.83
CA ASP A 26 11.13 -27.29 -14.07
C ASP A 26 10.36 -26.04 -14.47
N ARG A 27 9.34 -26.17 -15.34
CA ARG A 27 8.42 -25.07 -15.68
C ARG A 27 7.73 -24.50 -14.45
N LEU A 28 7.16 -25.36 -13.61
CA LEU A 28 6.47 -24.93 -12.38
C LEU A 28 7.42 -24.20 -11.41
N LEU A 29 8.66 -24.67 -11.29
CA LEU A 29 9.68 -24.03 -10.44
C LEU A 29 10.07 -22.65 -10.98
N VAL A 30 10.25 -22.52 -12.30
CA VAL A 30 10.53 -21.24 -12.96
C VAL A 30 9.36 -20.27 -12.78
N GLU A 31 8.13 -20.70 -13.03
CA GLU A 31 6.92 -19.88 -12.85
C GLU A 31 6.77 -19.40 -11.40
N ARG A 32 6.96 -20.29 -10.43
CA ARG A 32 6.91 -19.94 -9.00
C ARG A 32 7.99 -18.93 -8.64
N ARG A 33 9.22 -19.08 -9.13
CA ARG A 33 10.31 -18.13 -8.89
C ARG A 33 9.95 -16.75 -9.44
N VAL A 34 9.46 -16.67 -10.68
CA VAL A 34 9.05 -15.42 -11.32
C VAL A 34 7.93 -14.73 -10.52
N GLN A 35 6.96 -15.50 -10.03
CA GLN A 35 5.88 -14.97 -9.19
C GLN A 35 6.41 -14.38 -7.87
N LEU A 36 7.29 -15.11 -7.16
CA LEU A 36 7.88 -14.63 -5.91
C LEU A 36 8.72 -13.37 -6.10
N GLU A 37 9.54 -13.32 -7.16
CA GLU A 37 10.31 -12.12 -7.51
C GLU A 37 9.40 -10.91 -7.81
N ARG A 38 8.29 -11.12 -8.52
CA ARG A 38 7.31 -10.06 -8.79
C ARG A 38 6.65 -9.57 -7.49
N MET A 39 6.24 -10.48 -6.62
CA MET A 39 5.65 -10.11 -5.33
C MET A 39 6.63 -9.32 -4.47
N GLN A 40 7.91 -9.74 -4.44
CA GLN A 40 8.95 -9.06 -3.69
C GLN A 40 9.22 -7.64 -4.24
N ARG A 41 9.36 -7.50 -5.57
CA ARG A 41 9.51 -6.18 -6.21
C ARG A 41 8.32 -5.25 -5.93
N ASN A 42 7.10 -5.78 -6.01
CA ASN A 42 5.91 -5.00 -5.69
C ASN A 42 5.94 -4.57 -4.22
N LYS A 43 6.28 -5.48 -3.29
CA LYS A 43 6.37 -5.19 -1.85
C LYS A 43 7.36 -4.05 -1.56
N GLU A 44 8.54 -4.10 -2.20
CA GLU A 44 9.57 -3.07 -2.09
C GLU A 44 9.09 -1.72 -2.62
N ALA A 45 8.47 -1.71 -3.81
CA ALA A 45 7.90 -0.49 -4.39
C ALA A 45 6.78 0.12 -3.52
N LEU A 46 5.92 -0.72 -2.93
CA LEU A 46 4.89 -0.27 -2.00
C LEU A 46 5.50 0.37 -0.76
N ALA A 47 6.53 -0.25 -0.17
CA ALA A 47 7.21 0.29 1.00
C ALA A 47 7.86 1.64 0.71
N GLU A 48 8.56 1.76 -0.42
CA GLU A 48 9.26 2.97 -0.83
C GLU A 48 8.28 4.13 -1.08
N VAL A 49 7.20 3.89 -1.82
CA VAL A 49 6.28 4.94 -2.26
C VAL A 49 5.37 5.42 -1.13
N SER A 50 5.04 4.55 -0.17
CA SER A 50 4.09 4.86 0.92
C SER A 50 4.73 5.19 2.27
N GLY A 51 6.00 4.80 2.48
CA GLY A 51 6.66 4.87 3.79
C GLY A 51 6.15 3.83 4.80
N ILE A 52 5.27 2.90 4.39
CA ILE A 52 4.78 1.80 5.22
C ILE A 52 5.93 0.82 5.49
N LYS A 53 6.14 0.49 6.78
CA LYS A 53 7.24 -0.38 7.21
C LYS A 53 6.75 -1.75 7.67
N ASP A 54 5.47 -1.92 7.98
CA ASP A 54 4.94 -3.21 8.41
C ASP A 54 4.93 -4.23 7.25
N PRO A 55 5.73 -5.31 7.33
CA PRO A 55 5.84 -6.27 6.24
C PRO A 55 4.56 -7.10 6.03
N ALA A 56 3.70 -7.24 7.05
CA ALA A 56 2.43 -7.96 6.95
C ALA A 56 1.40 -7.13 6.18
N VAL A 57 1.33 -5.82 6.45
CA VAL A 57 0.46 -4.90 5.69
C VAL A 57 0.90 -4.85 4.23
N LEU A 58 2.20 -4.70 3.95
CA LEU A 58 2.70 -4.70 2.59
C LEU A 58 2.39 -6.01 1.85
N GLU A 59 2.47 -7.15 2.53
CA GLU A 59 2.09 -8.45 1.95
C GLU A 59 0.59 -8.51 1.62
N GLN A 60 -0.28 -8.03 2.52
CA GLN A 60 -1.71 -7.92 2.25
C GLN A 60 -2.00 -7.03 1.04
N LEU A 61 -1.32 -5.89 0.93
CA LEU A 61 -1.48 -4.96 -0.20
C LEU A 61 -1.03 -5.57 -1.52
N VAL A 62 0.07 -6.35 -1.54
CA VAL A 62 0.50 -7.11 -2.72
C VAL A 62 -0.55 -8.15 -3.11
N ARG A 63 -1.14 -8.87 -2.14
CA ARG A 63 -2.21 -9.85 -2.41
C ARG A 63 -3.47 -9.20 -2.98
N LEU A 64 -3.74 -7.95 -2.62
CA LEU A 64 -4.85 -7.15 -3.12
C LEU A 64 -4.56 -6.47 -4.48
N ASP A 65 -3.39 -6.71 -5.08
CA ASP A 65 -2.91 -6.08 -6.33
C ASP A 65 -2.93 -4.55 -6.28
N VAL A 66 -2.68 -3.97 -5.09
CA VAL A 66 -2.59 -2.53 -4.92
C VAL A 66 -1.32 -2.03 -5.61
N ARG A 67 -1.47 -1.02 -6.47
CA ARG A 67 -0.34 -0.37 -7.15
C ARG A 67 0.34 0.63 -6.21
N PRO A 68 1.66 0.86 -6.34
CA PRO A 68 2.39 1.83 -5.54
C PRO A 68 1.79 3.24 -5.60
N GLU A 69 1.40 3.73 -6.77
CA GLU A 69 0.84 5.07 -6.94
C GLU A 69 -0.51 5.21 -6.23
N THR A 70 -1.32 4.15 -6.29
CA THR A 70 -2.60 4.09 -5.56
C THR A 70 -2.35 4.16 -4.05
N LEU A 71 -1.37 3.41 -3.55
CA LEU A 71 -1.03 3.41 -2.13
C LEU A 71 -0.47 4.77 -1.67
N ALA A 72 0.34 5.43 -2.48
CA ALA A 72 0.80 6.79 -2.23
C ALA A 72 -0.37 7.75 -2.02
N ALA A 73 -1.35 7.73 -2.92
CA ALA A 73 -2.56 8.54 -2.80
C ALA A 73 -3.35 8.19 -1.52
N LEU A 74 -3.52 6.90 -1.23
CA LEU A 74 -4.22 6.43 -0.02
C LEU A 74 -3.55 6.90 1.28
N ALA A 75 -2.22 6.96 1.31
CA ALA A 75 -1.46 7.42 2.47
C ALA A 75 -1.44 8.95 2.63
N LEU A 76 -1.58 9.70 1.53
CA LEU A 76 -1.53 11.17 1.53
C LEU A 76 -2.90 11.84 1.73
N VAL A 77 -3.97 11.29 1.15
CA VAL A 77 -5.32 11.89 1.22
C VAL A 77 -5.76 12.21 2.66
N PRO A 78 -5.63 11.31 3.64
CA PRO A 78 -6.01 11.60 5.03
C PRO A 78 -5.29 12.82 5.60
N LEU A 79 -3.99 12.94 5.32
CA LEU A 79 -3.16 14.05 5.79
C LEU A 79 -3.60 15.36 5.14
N ILE A 80 -3.83 15.36 3.83
CA ILE A 80 -4.30 16.53 3.08
C ILE A 80 -5.69 16.99 3.53
N GLU A 81 -6.64 16.08 3.72
CA GLU A 81 -7.99 16.46 4.16
C GLU A 81 -7.99 17.08 5.55
N VAL A 82 -7.13 16.60 6.46
CA VAL A 82 -7.04 17.20 7.79
C VAL A 82 -6.36 18.57 7.73
N ILE A 83 -5.27 18.70 6.97
CA ILE A 83 -4.58 19.99 6.74
C ILE A 83 -5.53 21.04 6.18
N TRP A 84 -6.41 20.67 5.25
CA TRP A 84 -7.36 21.58 4.62
C TRP A 84 -8.68 21.75 5.40
N ALA A 85 -8.83 21.13 6.57
CA ALA A 85 -10.09 21.12 7.32
C ALA A 85 -10.57 22.52 7.71
N ASP A 86 -9.63 23.43 8.01
CA ASP A 86 -9.92 24.84 8.32
C ASP A 86 -10.05 25.72 7.06
N GLY A 87 -9.92 25.14 5.87
CA GLY A 87 -10.12 25.79 4.56
C GLY A 87 -8.91 26.55 4.01
N LYS A 88 -7.80 26.57 4.73
CA LYS A 88 -6.54 27.21 4.31
C LYS A 88 -5.35 26.44 4.86
N VAL A 89 -4.22 26.57 4.16
CA VAL A 89 -2.93 26.03 4.57
C VAL A 89 -1.91 27.15 4.42
N ASP A 90 -1.21 27.49 5.50
CA ASP A 90 -0.15 28.49 5.45
C ASP A 90 1.21 27.87 5.06
N ASP A 91 2.16 28.74 4.70
CA ASP A 91 3.48 28.30 4.24
C ASP A 91 4.27 27.56 5.32
N LYS A 92 4.03 27.89 6.60
CA LYS A 92 4.70 27.25 7.73
C LYS A 92 4.15 25.85 7.98
N GLU A 93 2.83 25.67 7.88
CA GLU A 93 2.18 24.35 7.91
C GLU A 93 2.72 23.48 6.77
N ARG A 94 2.81 24.02 5.55
CA ARG A 94 3.38 23.30 4.40
C ARG A 94 4.81 22.83 4.65
N GLU A 95 5.68 23.71 5.17
CA GLU A 95 7.07 23.36 5.44
C GLU A 95 7.18 22.23 6.48
N VAL A 96 6.40 22.31 7.56
CA VAL A 96 6.38 21.27 8.60
C VAL A 96 5.87 19.94 8.06
N VAL A 97 4.85 19.94 7.20
CA VAL A 97 4.35 18.72 6.54
C VAL A 97 5.43 18.08 5.68
N LEU A 98 6.12 18.86 4.86
CA LEU A 98 7.17 18.36 3.96
C LEU A 98 8.38 17.83 4.74
N ASP A 99 8.80 18.50 5.82
CA ASP A 99 9.86 18.00 6.70
C ASP A 99 9.44 16.70 7.40
N HIS A 100 8.19 16.59 7.83
CA HIS A 100 7.67 15.36 8.43
C HIS A 100 7.63 14.21 7.41
N ALA A 101 7.09 14.45 6.22
CA ALA A 101 7.07 13.50 5.11
C ALA A 101 8.47 12.95 4.81
N LYS A 102 9.48 13.83 4.76
CA LYS A 102 10.88 13.43 4.59
C LYS A 102 11.38 12.51 5.70
N LYS A 103 11.06 12.80 6.97
CA LYS A 103 11.41 11.94 8.12
C LYS A 103 10.72 10.57 8.07
N GLN A 104 9.55 10.49 7.45
CA GLN A 104 8.81 9.24 7.24
C GLN A 104 9.27 8.44 6.01
N GLY A 105 10.30 8.92 5.30
CA GLY A 105 10.90 8.22 4.16
C GLY A 105 10.36 8.66 2.79
N ILE A 106 9.52 9.69 2.72
CA ILE A 106 9.09 10.26 1.45
C ILE A 106 10.26 11.04 0.86
N THR A 107 10.86 10.50 -0.20
CA THR A 107 12.06 11.05 -0.82
C THR A 107 11.74 12.24 -1.71
N VAL A 108 12.53 13.32 -1.61
CA VAL A 108 12.40 14.50 -2.48
C VAL A 108 12.59 14.11 -3.95
N GLY A 109 11.69 14.54 -4.83
CA GLY A 109 11.69 14.17 -6.24
C GLY A 109 11.04 12.81 -6.55
N SER A 110 10.48 12.14 -5.55
CA SER A 110 9.60 10.99 -5.77
C SER A 110 8.19 11.43 -6.19
N ILE A 111 7.44 10.54 -6.82
CA ILE A 111 6.04 10.77 -7.22
C ILE A 111 5.19 11.18 -6.00
N THR A 112 5.40 10.53 -4.85
CA THR A 112 4.68 10.83 -3.61
C THR A 112 4.99 12.24 -3.10
N HIS A 113 6.25 12.65 -3.17
CA HIS A 113 6.65 14.00 -2.78
C HIS A 113 6.03 15.07 -3.67
N ASP A 114 6.08 14.88 -5.00
CA ASP A 114 5.53 15.82 -5.96
C ASP A 114 4.00 15.94 -5.83
N LEU A 115 3.32 14.82 -5.54
CA LEU A 115 1.88 14.81 -5.28
C LEU A 115 1.54 15.56 -3.99
N LEU A 116 2.31 15.33 -2.93
CA LEU A 116 2.18 16.04 -1.65
C LEU A 116 2.36 17.55 -1.83
N GLU A 117 3.43 18.00 -2.49
CA GLU A 117 3.66 19.43 -2.75
C GLU A 117 2.50 20.07 -3.52
N ARG A 118 1.98 19.38 -4.54
CA ARG A 118 0.84 19.85 -5.33
C ARG A 118 -0.40 20.03 -4.46
N TRP A 119 -0.72 19.04 -3.63
CA TRP A 119 -1.92 19.06 -2.78
C TRP A 119 -1.81 20.02 -1.59
N LEU A 120 -0.60 20.34 -1.13
CA LEU A 120 -0.39 21.42 -0.16
C LEU A 120 -0.51 22.81 -0.78
N LYS A 121 -0.27 22.94 -2.09
CA LYS A 121 -0.48 24.19 -2.86
C LYS A 121 -1.92 24.43 -3.23
N GLN A 122 -2.63 23.37 -3.59
CA GLN A 122 -4.00 23.43 -4.03
C GLN A 122 -4.75 22.23 -3.47
N ARG A 123 -5.86 22.49 -2.77
CA ARG A 123 -6.74 21.44 -2.28
C ARG A 123 -7.18 20.53 -3.44
N PRO A 124 -7.09 19.20 -3.30
CA PRO A 124 -7.66 18.28 -4.27
C PRO A 124 -9.18 18.46 -4.39
N GLU A 125 -9.76 17.93 -5.46
CA GLU A 125 -11.21 17.91 -5.64
C GLU A 125 -11.89 17.07 -4.55
N GLU A 126 -13.09 17.48 -4.12
CA GLU A 126 -13.84 16.80 -3.05
C GLU A 126 -14.14 15.33 -3.37
N THR A 127 -14.26 14.99 -4.66
CA THR A 127 -14.45 13.63 -5.18
C THR A 127 -13.31 12.68 -4.79
N LEU A 128 -12.11 13.21 -4.53
CA LEU A 128 -10.96 12.41 -4.11
C LEU A 128 -11.17 11.79 -2.73
N MET A 129 -11.76 12.53 -1.79
CA MET A 129 -12.06 12.03 -0.45
C MET A 129 -13.12 10.93 -0.51
N GLU A 130 -14.15 11.12 -1.33
CA GLU A 130 -15.19 10.11 -1.56
C GLU A 130 -14.60 8.82 -2.14
N ALA A 131 -13.77 8.96 -3.19
CA ALA A 131 -13.07 7.82 -3.79
C ALA A 131 -12.17 7.11 -2.78
N TRP A 132 -11.47 7.85 -1.91
CA TRP A 132 -10.66 7.29 -0.84
C TRP A 132 -11.51 6.46 0.13
N HIS A 133 -12.65 6.99 0.60
CA HIS A 133 -13.56 6.27 1.49
C HIS A 133 -14.08 4.96 0.86
N HIS A 134 -14.50 5.03 -0.40
CA HIS A 134 -14.96 3.85 -1.13
C HIS A 134 -13.85 2.79 -1.26
N TYR A 135 -12.63 3.22 -1.57
CA TYR A 135 -11.50 2.31 -1.75
C TYR A 135 -11.10 1.65 -0.43
N VAL A 136 -10.98 2.42 0.65
CA VAL A 136 -10.63 1.89 1.97
C VAL A 136 -11.68 0.90 2.47
N ARG A 137 -12.97 1.20 2.32
CA ARG A 137 -14.05 0.25 2.68
C ARG A 137 -13.94 -1.04 1.89
N ALA A 138 -13.77 -0.95 0.57
CA ALA A 138 -13.61 -2.13 -0.29
C ALA A 138 -12.37 -2.98 0.04
N MET A 139 -11.31 -2.37 0.61
CA MET A 139 -10.17 -3.10 1.15
C MET A 139 -10.50 -3.75 2.49
N CYS A 140 -11.13 -3.01 3.41
CA CYS A 140 -11.53 -3.51 4.73
C CYS A 140 -12.45 -4.73 4.63
N ASP A 141 -13.35 -4.79 3.65
CA ASP A 141 -14.24 -5.93 3.39
C ASP A 141 -13.47 -7.23 3.04
N ARG A 142 -12.21 -7.11 2.62
CA ARG A 142 -11.33 -8.23 2.23
C ARG A 142 -10.31 -8.57 3.32
N LEU A 143 -10.30 -7.83 4.42
CA LEU A 143 -9.37 -7.99 5.53
C LEU A 143 -10.10 -8.50 6.75
N ASP A 144 -9.40 -9.28 7.57
CA ASP A 144 -9.83 -9.60 8.92
C ASP A 144 -9.66 -8.38 9.85
N GLU A 145 -10.17 -8.49 11.08
CA GLU A 145 -10.11 -7.39 12.06
C GLU A 145 -8.67 -6.90 12.31
N ALA A 146 -7.71 -7.83 12.39
CA ALA A 146 -6.29 -7.51 12.55
C ALA A 146 -5.74 -6.75 11.33
N GLY A 147 -6.04 -7.21 10.11
CA GLY A 147 -5.67 -6.52 8.87
C GLY A 147 -6.30 -5.13 8.75
N ARG A 148 -7.58 -4.98 9.11
CA ARG A 148 -8.27 -3.67 9.12
C ARG A 148 -7.58 -2.69 10.08
N LYS A 149 -7.27 -3.16 11.30
CA LYS A 149 -6.57 -2.35 12.30
C LYS A 149 -5.18 -1.93 11.83
N ASN A 150 -4.39 -2.88 11.31
CA ASN A 150 -3.05 -2.58 10.83
C ASN A 150 -3.09 -1.60 9.64
N LEU A 151 -4.01 -1.80 8.69
CA LEU A 151 -4.19 -0.86 7.57
C LEU A 151 -4.58 0.55 8.06
N LYS A 152 -5.51 0.64 9.03
CA LYS A 152 -5.89 1.91 9.67
C LYS A 152 -4.66 2.60 10.28
N ASP A 153 -3.91 1.86 11.07
CA ASP A 153 -2.74 2.39 11.77
C ASP A 153 -1.65 2.86 10.78
N GLU A 154 -1.44 2.12 9.70
CA GLU A 154 -0.45 2.49 8.67
C GLU A 154 -0.89 3.69 7.82
N LEU A 155 -2.15 3.74 7.38
CA LEU A 155 -2.66 4.84 6.54
C LEU A 155 -2.86 6.15 7.32
N LEU A 156 -3.20 6.06 8.61
CA LEU A 156 -3.40 7.23 9.47
C LEU A 156 -2.15 7.60 10.28
N ARG A 157 -1.03 6.89 10.14
CA ARG A 157 0.22 7.18 10.85
C ARG A 157 0.66 8.63 10.67
N ASN A 158 0.70 9.11 9.42
CA ASN A 158 1.19 10.47 9.13
C ASN A 158 0.24 11.53 9.69
N VAL A 159 -1.07 11.25 9.70
CA VAL A 159 -2.09 12.12 10.31
C VAL A 159 -1.86 12.23 11.82
N ARG A 160 -1.68 11.10 12.50
CA ARG A 160 -1.43 11.06 13.96
C ARG A 160 -0.09 11.70 14.32
N ALA A 161 0.96 11.38 13.59
CA ALA A 161 2.29 11.92 13.85
C ALA A 161 2.37 13.44 13.62
N ALA A 162 1.65 13.96 12.62
CA ALA A 162 1.48 15.40 12.42
C ALA A 162 0.69 16.08 13.56
N ALA A 163 -0.31 15.40 14.13
CA ALA A 163 -1.08 15.88 15.27
C ALA A 163 -0.29 15.85 16.61
N GLU A 164 0.57 14.84 16.80
CA GLU A 164 1.31 14.61 18.04
C GLU A 164 2.56 15.48 18.18
N ALA A 165 3.32 15.68 17.10
CA ALA A 165 4.66 16.30 17.12
C ALA A 165 4.68 17.80 17.48
N SER A 166 3.56 18.35 17.92
CA SER A 166 3.24 19.75 17.65
C SER A 166 2.20 20.39 18.59
N GLY A 167 1.62 19.61 19.51
CA GLY A 167 0.54 20.11 20.37
C GLY A 167 -0.79 20.35 19.63
N GLY A 168 -0.89 19.84 18.41
CA GLY A 168 -1.97 19.86 17.42
C GLY A 168 -1.35 19.68 16.02
N PHE A 169 -2.09 19.88 14.93
CA PHE A 169 -1.49 19.74 13.61
C PHE A 169 -0.39 20.81 13.39
N PHE A 170 0.85 20.36 13.15
CA PHE A 170 1.99 21.14 12.62
C PHE A 170 2.66 22.22 13.50
N GLY A 171 2.34 22.31 14.78
CA GLY A 171 3.22 22.95 15.77
C GLY A 171 2.83 24.39 16.04
N LEU A 172 1.64 24.77 15.55
CA LEU A 172 1.17 26.13 15.54
C LEU A 172 0.03 26.35 16.54
N ARG A 173 -0.80 25.33 16.81
CA ARG A 173 -1.99 25.37 17.68
C ARG A 173 -2.49 23.98 18.08
N ALA A 174 -3.44 23.93 19.02
CA ALA A 174 -4.24 22.75 19.30
C ALA A 174 -5.09 22.34 18.10
N ILE A 175 -5.32 21.02 17.94
CA ILE A 175 -6.19 20.47 16.88
C ILE A 175 -7.54 21.19 16.91
N SER A 176 -7.93 21.74 15.76
CA SER A 176 -9.20 22.45 15.57
C SER A 176 -10.40 21.50 15.70
N LYS A 177 -11.61 22.04 15.86
CA LYS A 177 -12.83 21.20 15.89
C LYS A 177 -13.08 20.55 14.53
N GLN A 178 -12.75 21.26 13.45
CA GLN A 178 -12.91 20.81 12.08
C GLN A 178 -11.92 19.69 11.76
N GLU A 179 -10.65 19.86 12.14
CA GLU A 179 -9.62 18.83 12.00
C GLU A 179 -10.01 17.53 12.73
N LYS A 180 -10.51 17.64 13.97
CA LYS A 180 -11.01 16.47 14.72
C LYS A 180 -12.17 15.77 14.00
N ALA A 181 -13.14 16.53 13.48
CA ALA A 181 -14.26 15.96 12.75
C ALA A 181 -13.82 15.22 11.48
N VAL A 182 -12.81 15.74 10.76
CA VAL A 182 -12.22 15.05 9.60
C VAL A 182 -11.52 13.76 10.02
N ILE A 183 -10.73 13.77 11.10
CA ILE A 183 -10.10 12.56 11.63
C ILE A 183 -11.14 11.51 12.00
N GLU A 184 -12.17 11.87 12.76
CA GLU A 184 -13.25 10.94 13.14
C GLU A 184 -13.94 10.35 11.91
N LYS A 185 -14.20 11.16 10.88
CA LYS A 185 -14.75 10.69 9.60
C LYS A 185 -13.81 9.72 8.89
N LEU A 186 -12.51 10.00 8.84
CA LEU A 186 -11.50 9.10 8.27
C LEU A 186 -11.47 7.76 9.03
N GLU A 187 -11.44 7.82 10.36
CA GLU A 187 -11.43 6.63 11.21
C GLU A 187 -12.67 5.76 11.05
N SER A 188 -13.84 6.36 10.85
CA SER A 188 -15.10 5.63 10.60
C SER A 188 -15.07 4.76 9.35
N SER A 189 -14.12 4.98 8.44
CA SER A 189 -13.99 4.20 7.20
C SER A 189 -13.39 2.82 7.40
N PHE A 190 -12.78 2.59 8.57
CA PHE A 190 -12.14 1.34 8.95
C PHE A 190 -12.97 0.52 9.94
N SER A 191 -14.00 1.12 10.53
CA SER A 191 -14.94 0.44 11.41
C SER A 191 -15.98 -0.30 10.58
N ASP A 192 -16.44 -1.45 11.08
CA ASP A 192 -17.62 -2.11 10.52
C ASP A 192 -18.83 -1.18 10.71
N GLY A 193 -19.62 -1.02 9.65
CA GLY A 193 -20.87 -0.26 9.69
C GLY A 193 -21.91 -0.91 10.60
#